data_AF-A0A3B8ZI07-F1
#
_entry.id   AF-A0A3B8ZI07-F1
#
_cell.length_a   1.000
_cell.length_b   1.000
_cell.length_c   1.000
_cell.angle_alpha   90.00
_cell.angle_beta   90.00
_cell.angle_gamma   90.00
#
_symmetry.space_group_name_H-M   'P 1'
#
loop_
_entity.id
_entity.type
_entity.pdbx_description
1 polymer ?
#
loop_
_entity_poly.entity_id
_entity_poly.type
_entity_poly.pdbx_seq_one_letter_code
_entity_poly.pdbx_strand_id
1 'polypeptide(L)'
;MSQAEWTVADAKSKLSEVLNRAENQAQIITRRNRQYVVLDGEEYRRLTGNLPSIKEIILRGPSLEVVDLRRDKSTGRGLEL
;
A
#
# COMPACT_ATOMS: atom_id res chain seq x y z
N MET A 1 -4.29 -15.83 -1.08
CA MET A 1 -4.40 -15.61 -2.54
C MET A 1 -3.01 -15.81 -3.11
N SER A 2 -2.81 -16.86 -3.92
CA SER A 2 -1.52 -17.16 -4.53
C SER A 2 -1.22 -16.13 -5.61
N GLN A 3 -0.09 -15.42 -5.49
CA GLN A 3 0.41 -14.54 -6.53
C GLN A 3 0.89 -15.40 -7.70
N ALA A 4 0.45 -15.10 -8.92
CA ALA A 4 0.90 -15.88 -10.08
C ALA A 4 2.36 -15.51 -10.41
N GLU A 5 3.22 -16.52 -10.42
CA GLU A 5 4.65 -16.38 -10.73
C GLU A 5 4.93 -16.76 -12.18
N TRP A 6 5.50 -15.82 -12.91
CA TRP A 6 5.87 -15.93 -14.31
C TRP A 6 7.39 -15.95 -14.44
N THR A 7 7.95 -16.79 -15.32
CA THR A 7 9.31 -16.56 -15.80
C THR A 7 9.33 -15.42 -16.80
N VAL A 8 10.50 -14.81 -17.05
CA VAL A 8 10.63 -13.80 -18.11
C VAL A 8 10.23 -14.33 -19.49
N ALA A 9 10.49 -15.61 -19.77
CA ALA A 9 10.15 -16.22 -21.06
C ALA A 9 8.62 -16.36 -21.20
N ASP A 10 7.96 -16.87 -20.16
CA ASP A 10 6.50 -17.04 -20.16
C ASP A 10 5.78 -15.70 -20.25
N ALA A 11 6.22 -14.71 -19.47
CA ALA A 11 5.64 -13.38 -19.48
C ALA A 11 5.77 -12.70 -20.85
N LYS A 12 6.86 -12.93 -21.59
CA LYS A 12 7.02 -12.41 -22.95
C LYS A 12 6.04 -13.06 -23.93
N SER A 13 5.93 -14.38 -23.89
CA SER A 13 5.05 -15.13 -24.79
C SER A 13 3.57 -14.90 -24.50
N LYS A 14 3.22 -14.54 -23.26
CA LYS A 14 1.84 -14.39 -22.77
C LYS A 14 1.57 -13.00 -22.20
N LEU A 15 2.23 -11.96 -22.73
CA LEU A 15 2.17 -10.62 -22.15
C LEU A 15 0.73 -10.11 -21.99
N SER A 16 -0.13 -10.33 -22.99
CA SER A 16 -1.55 -9.93 -22.89
C SER A 16 -2.27 -10.61 -21.74
N GLU A 17 -2.00 -11.89 -21.48
CA GLU A 17 -2.58 -12.61 -20.34
C GLU A 17 -2.07 -12.06 -19.00
N VAL A 18 -0.76 -11.77 -18.91
CA VAL A 18 -0.16 -11.13 -17.73
C VAL A 18 -0.85 -9.81 -17.44
N LEU A 19 -1.05 -8.96 -18.45
CA LEU A 19 -1.70 -7.65 -18.30
C LEU A 19 -3.17 -7.80 -17.88
N ASN A 20 -3.95 -8.65 -18.54
CA ASN A 20 -5.35 -8.89 -18.18
C ASN A 20 -5.51 -9.38 -16.73
N ARG A 21 -4.59 -10.22 -16.26
CA ARG A 21 -4.58 -10.65 -14.85
C ARG A 21 -4.13 -9.52 -13.92
N ALA A 22 -3.20 -8.68 -14.35
CA ALA A 22 -2.70 -7.53 -13.60
C ALA A 22 -3.76 -6.46 -13.30
N GLU A 23 -4.83 -6.39 -14.11
CA GLU A 23 -6.00 -5.54 -13.84
C GLU A 23 -6.72 -5.92 -12.53
N ASN A 24 -6.68 -7.20 -12.15
CA ASN A 24 -7.39 -7.70 -10.98
C ASN A 24 -6.45 -8.08 -9.82
N GLN A 25 -5.24 -8.54 -10.13
CA GLN A 25 -4.27 -9.01 -9.14
C GLN A 25 -2.83 -8.78 -9.60
N ALA A 26 -1.96 -8.35 -8.69
CA ALA A 26 -0.53 -8.24 -8.96
C ALA A 26 0.09 -9.53 -9.52
N GLN A 27 0.89 -9.41 -10.58
CA GLN A 27 1.62 -10.52 -11.19
C GLN A 27 3.11 -10.40 -10.85
N ILE A 28 3.79 -11.52 -10.57
CA ILE A 28 5.25 -11.52 -10.35
C ILE A 28 5.93 -12.10 -11.56
N ILE A 29 6.92 -11.40 -12.09
CA ILE A 29 7.87 -11.91 -13.07
C ILE A 29 9.21 -12.15 -12.37
N THR A 30 9.71 -13.38 -12.42
CA THR A 30 10.99 -13.77 -11.82
C THR A 30 12.08 -13.85 -12.90
N ARG A 31 13.21 -13.20 -12.64
CA ARG A 31 14.43 -13.27 -13.46
C ARG A 31 15.62 -13.61 -12.58
N ARG A 32 16.11 -14.85 -12.66
CA ARG A 32 17.17 -15.37 -11.76
C ARG A 32 16.70 -15.21 -10.30
N ASN A 33 17.46 -14.52 -9.46
CA ASN A 33 17.14 -14.30 -8.04
C ASN A 33 16.46 -12.94 -7.80
N ARG A 34 15.78 -12.38 -8.80
CA ARG A 34 15.06 -11.10 -8.69
C ARG A 34 13.61 -11.28 -9.12
N GLN A 35 12.72 -10.60 -8.41
CA GLN A 35 11.29 -10.54 -8.71
C GLN A 35 10.94 -9.12 -9.15
N TYR A 36 10.01 -9.04 -10.11
CA TYR A 36 9.46 -7.81 -10.66
C TYR A 36 7.94 -7.91 -10.56
N VAL A 37 7.28 -6.83 -10.15
CA VAL A 37 5.81 -6.83 -9.99
C VAL A 37 5.19 -6.07 -11.16
N VAL A 38 4.16 -6.64 -11.76
CA VAL A 38 3.30 -5.98 -12.74
C VAL A 38 1.96 -5.69 -12.08
N LEU A 39 1.55 -4.43 -12.15
CA LEU A 39 0.31 -3.90 -11.60
C LEU A 39 -0.38 -3.09 -12.70
N ASP A 40 -1.70 -2.94 -12.59
CA ASP A 40 -2.40 -1.87 -13.27
C ASP A 40 -1.81 -0.49 -12.90
N GLY A 41 -1.88 0.46 -13.84
CA GLY A 41 -1.30 1.79 -13.69
C GLY A 41 -2.03 2.67 -12.68
N GLU A 42 -3.35 2.56 -12.55
CA GLU A 42 -4.10 3.26 -11.51
C GLU A 42 -3.78 2.68 -10.14
N GLU A 43 -3.72 1.36 -10.04
CA GLU A 43 -3.34 0.68 -8.81
C GLU A 43 -1.93 1.08 -8.35
N TYR A 44 -0.97 1.12 -9.27
CA TYR A 44 0.37 1.63 -8.98
C TYR A 44 0.33 3.09 -8.53
N ARG A 45 -0.42 3.97 -9.19
CA ARG A 45 -0.57 5.38 -8.78
C ARG A 45 -1.31 5.54 -7.45
N ARG A 46 -2.21 4.63 -7.09
CA ARG A 46 -2.89 4.63 -5.79
C ARG A 46 -1.92 4.24 -4.68
N LEU A 47 -1.09 3.23 -4.93
CA LEU A 47 -0.09 2.72 -3.99
C LEU A 47 1.12 3.66 -3.83
N THR A 48 1.54 4.30 -4.93
CA THR A 48 2.74 5.15 -4.98
C THR A 48 2.46 6.65 -5.09
N GLY A 49 1.20 7.02 -5.30
CA GLY A 49 0.76 8.40 -5.30
C GLY A 49 1.17 9.07 -4.01
N ASN A 50 1.19 10.41 -4.01
CA ASN A 50 1.48 11.26 -2.85
C ASN A 50 0.48 10.96 -1.73
N LEU A 51 0.69 9.85 -1.02
CA LEU A 51 0.20 9.62 0.30
C LEU A 51 0.64 10.86 1.06
N PRO A 52 -0.31 11.71 1.49
CA PRO A 52 0.07 12.90 2.23
C PRO A 52 0.94 12.42 3.37
N SER A 53 2.11 13.04 3.49
CA SER A 53 3.00 12.79 4.62
C SER A 53 2.19 12.91 5.91
N ILE A 54 2.58 12.22 6.97
CA ILE A 54 1.93 12.37 8.29
C ILE A 54 1.76 13.85 8.65
N LYS A 55 2.75 14.68 8.30
CA LYS A 55 2.69 16.14 8.44
C LYS A 55 1.52 16.76 7.66
N GLU A 56 1.38 16.44 6.38
CA GLU A 56 0.26 16.94 5.57
C GLU A 56 -1.09 16.43 6.06
N ILE A 57 -1.18 15.20 6.57
CA ILE A 57 -2.40 14.66 7.18
C ILE A 57 -2.77 15.46 8.42
N ILE A 58 -1.81 15.72 9.32
CA ILE A 58 -2.04 16.51 10.54
C ILE A 58 -2.48 17.94 10.18
N LEU A 59 -1.82 18.56 9.19
CA LEU A 59 -2.14 19.92 8.77
C LEU A 59 -3.48 20.06 8.02
N ARG A 60 -3.90 19.02 7.28
CA ARG A 60 -5.20 18.97 6.60
C ARG A 60 -6.31 18.33 7.43
N GLY A 61 -5.99 17.92 8.66
CA GLY A 61 -6.92 17.28 9.57
C GLY A 61 -8.06 18.23 10.00
N PRO A 62 -9.12 17.68 10.62
CA PRO A 62 -10.21 18.49 11.15
C PRO A 62 -9.70 19.51 12.18
N SER A 63 -10.40 20.65 12.29
CA SER A 63 -10.09 21.67 13.29
C SER A 63 -10.13 21.07 14.70
N LEU A 64 -9.10 21.36 15.50
CA LEU A 64 -9.00 20.94 16.89
C LEU A 64 -9.68 21.91 17.86
N GLU A 65 -10.31 22.99 17.36
CA GLU A 65 -10.96 24.01 18.19
C GLU A 65 -12.07 23.46 19.09
N VAL A 66 -12.70 22.36 18.68
CA VAL A 66 -13.77 21.68 19.44
C VAL A 66 -13.25 20.61 20.41
N VAL A 67 -11.92 20.39 20.45
CA VAL A 67 -11.28 19.38 21.29
C VAL A 67 -10.62 20.06 22.49
N ASP A 68 -10.85 19.54 23.69
CA ASP A 68 -10.10 19.97 24.87
C ASP A 68 -8.67 19.41 24.80
N LEU A 69 -7.71 20.27 24.42
CA LEU A 69 -6.30 19.90 24.27
C LEU A 69 -5.53 19.93 25.60
N ARG A 70 -6.18 20.21 26.73
CA ARG A 70 -5.50 20.18 28.03
C ARG A 70 -5.02 18.78 28.33
N ARG A 71 -3.78 18.68 28.80
CA ARG A 71 -3.21 17.41 29.23
C ARG A 71 -4.03 16.85 30.40
N ASP A 72 -4.65 15.70 30.17
CA ASP A 72 -5.31 14.93 31.22
C ASP A 72 -4.28 14.57 32.32
N LYS A 73 -4.64 14.86 33.58
CA LYS A 73 -3.80 14.64 34.77
C LYS A 73 -4.13 13.33 35.48
N SER A 74 -5.12 12.59 35.00
CA SER A 74 -5.39 11.25 35.51
C SER A 74 -4.16 10.37 35.35
N THR A 75 -3.82 9.68 36.41
CA THR A 75 -3.00 8.47 36.29
C THR A 75 -3.83 7.49 35.45
N GLY A 76 -3.24 6.91 34.41
CA GLY A 76 -3.93 5.97 33.52
C GLY A 76 -4.59 4.80 34.25
N ARG A 77 -5.29 3.92 33.52
CA ARG A 77 -5.95 2.75 34.14
C ARG A 77 -4.99 2.03 35.08
N GLY A 78 -5.41 1.83 36.33
CA GLY A 78 -4.65 1.05 37.31
C GLY A 78 -4.34 -0.32 36.70
N LEU A 79 -3.06 -0.64 36.59
CA LEU A 79 -2.61 -1.97 36.22
C LEU A 79 -2.47 -2.76 37.51
N GLU A 80 -3.27 -3.82 37.68
CA GLU A 80 -2.90 -4.88 38.63
C GLU A 80 -1.67 -5.59 38.04
N LEU A 81 -0.56 -5.52 38.78
CA LEU A 81 0.70 -6.19 38.46
C LEU A 81 0.78 -7.55 39.16
#